data_AF-A0A6D2KPB9-F1
#
_entry.id   AF-A0A6D2KPB9-F1
#
_cell.length_a   1.000
_cell.length_b   1.000
_cell.length_c   1.000
_cell.angle_alpha   90.00
_cell.angle_beta   90.00
_cell.angle_gamma   90.00
#
_symmetry.space_group_name_H-M   'P 1'
#
loop_
_entity.id
_entity.type
_entity.pdbx_description
1 polymer ?
#
loop_
_entity_poly.entity_id
_entity_poly.type
_entity_poly.pdbx_seq_one_letter_code
_entity_poly.pdbx_strand_id
1 'polypeptide(L)'
;MTRKSIDAESYTIHLSASETDSEKQCSYYMWRQKFTVKLENRVERRSEVDDWMITLAFPYGERLVCGNTSPGIYAFLPTEMVTNFPFIIQADFILSSSRETILLDDIWNQGILS
;
A
#
# COMPACT_ATOMS: atom_id res chain seq x y z
N MET A 1 -5.76 6.52 -26.85
CA MET A 1 -6.17 5.17 -26.43
C MET A 1 -6.49 5.23 -24.94
N THR A 2 -7.76 5.32 -24.58
CA THR A 2 -8.22 5.28 -23.19
C THR A 2 -8.21 3.82 -22.72
N ARG A 3 -7.12 3.39 -22.07
CA ARG A 3 -7.11 2.14 -21.31
C ARG A 3 -8.17 2.31 -20.21
N LYS A 4 -9.33 1.69 -20.37
CA LYS A 4 -10.32 1.59 -19.30
C LYS A 4 -9.61 0.91 -18.11
N SER A 5 -9.54 1.60 -16.98
CA SER A 5 -9.05 1.07 -15.72
C SER A 5 -10.09 0.08 -15.14
N ILE A 6 -10.26 -1.06 -15.80
CA ILE A 6 -11.34 -2.03 -15.53
C ILE A 6 -11.29 -2.56 -14.08
N ASP A 7 -10.11 -2.52 -13.44
CA ASP A 7 -9.90 -3.05 -12.07
C ASP A 7 -9.38 -2.00 -11.07
N ALA A 8 -9.53 -0.71 -11.39
CA ALA A 8 -9.19 0.36 -10.44
C ALA A 8 -10.45 0.84 -9.72
N GLU A 9 -10.41 0.78 -8.39
CA GLU A 9 -11.47 1.23 -7.50
C GLU A 9 -10.97 2.42 -6.67
N SER A 10 -11.82 3.41 -6.49
CA SER A 10 -11.53 4.53 -5.60
C SER A 10 -12.67 4.74 -4.62
N TYR A 11 -12.35 4.90 -3.35
CA TYR A 11 -13.32 5.09 -2.29
C TYR A 11 -12.72 5.92 -1.16
N THR A 12 -13.57 6.54 -0.34
CA THR A 12 -13.12 7.34 0.80
C THR A 12 -13.42 6.59 2.09
N ILE A 13 -12.44 6.48 2.97
CA ILE A 13 -12.63 5.96 4.32
C ILE A 13 -12.57 7.14 5.29
N HIS A 14 -13.54 7.21 6.20
CA HIS A 14 -13.53 8.11 7.33
C HIS A 14 -13.23 7.30 8.60
N LEU A 15 -12.17 7.66 9.30
CA LEU A 15 -11.72 7.05 10.54
C LEU A 15 -11.92 8.04 11.68
N SER A 16 -12.60 7.63 12.74
CA SER A 16 -12.72 8.41 13.97
C SER A 16 -11.98 7.68 15.08
N ALA A 17 -10.98 8.33 15.68
CA ALA A 17 -10.31 7.83 16.86
C ALA A 17 -10.84 8.55 18.10
N SER A 18 -11.37 7.80 19.06
CA SER A 18 -11.79 8.30 20.37
C SER A 18 -10.69 8.06 21.39
N GLU A 19 -9.53 8.69 21.23
CA GLU A 19 -8.49 8.68 22.27
C GLU A 19 -8.43 10.06 22.92
N THR A 20 -8.90 10.11 24.17
CA THR A 20 -8.76 11.21 25.17
C THR A 20 -9.20 12.61 24.69
N ASP A 21 -10.39 13.04 25.14
CA ASP A 21 -10.98 14.40 25.09
C ASP A 21 -11.03 15.17 23.75
N SER A 22 -10.56 14.58 22.64
CA SER A 22 -10.69 15.18 21.31
C SER A 22 -11.19 14.14 20.29
N GLU A 23 -12.40 14.37 19.75
CA GLU A 23 -12.89 13.61 18.61
C GLU A 23 -12.02 13.93 17.39
N LYS A 24 -11.14 12.98 17.10
CA LYS A 24 -10.10 13.14 16.10
C LYS A 24 -10.54 12.35 14.87
N GLN A 25 -10.97 13.05 13.83
CA GLN A 25 -11.44 12.46 12.57
C GLN A 25 -10.35 12.55 11.50
N CYS A 26 -9.99 11.43 10.88
CA CYS A 26 -9.14 11.36 9.69
C CYS A 26 -9.98 10.88 8.51
N SER A 27 -9.76 11.44 7.33
CA SER A 27 -10.29 10.84 6.11
C SER A 27 -9.13 10.43 5.20
N TYR A 28 -9.29 9.31 4.49
CA TYR A 28 -8.35 8.87 3.47
C TYR A 28 -9.10 8.59 2.18
N TYR A 29 -8.66 9.21 1.09
CA TYR A 29 -9.02 8.83 -0.25
C TYR A 29 -8.15 7.64 -0.66
N MET A 30 -8.78 6.49 -0.83
CA MET A 30 -8.15 5.24 -1.24
C MET A 30 -8.26 5.11 -2.75
N TRP A 31 -7.14 4.80 -3.38
CA TRP A 31 -7.11 4.32 -4.75
C TRP A 31 -6.51 2.92 -4.75
N ARG A 32 -7.25 1.94 -5.22
CA ARG A 32 -6.85 0.52 -5.23
C ARG A 32 -6.91 0.01 -6.65
N GLN A 33 -5.84 -0.63 -7.11
CA GLN A 33 -5.79 -1.24 -8.43
C GLN A 33 -5.19 -2.64 -8.38
N LYS A 34 -5.79 -3.54 -9.15
CA LYS A 34 -5.23 -4.87 -9.43
C LYS A 34 -4.41 -4.85 -10.71
N PHE A 35 -3.31 -5.59 -10.71
CA PHE A 35 -2.42 -5.78 -11.85
C PHE A 35 -2.11 -7.26 -12.01
N THR A 36 -2.41 -7.83 -13.17
CA THR A 36 -2.11 -9.23 -13.43
C THR A 36 -0.61 -9.50 -13.39
N VAL A 37 -0.23 -10.53 -12.64
CA VAL A 37 1.17 -10.96 -12.47
C VAL A 37 1.70 -11.50 -13.79
N LYS A 38 2.74 -10.85 -14.32
CA LYS A 38 3.43 -11.34 -15.52
C LYS A 38 4.08 -12.70 -15.22
N LEU A 39 4.06 -13.61 -16.20
CA LEU A 39 4.60 -14.97 -16.04
C LEU A 39 6.07 -14.98 -15.58
N GLU A 40 6.86 -14.01 -16.04
CA GLU A 40 8.27 -13.81 -15.69
C GLU A 40 8.50 -13.41 -14.22
N ASN A 41 7.48 -12.85 -13.56
CA ASN A 41 7.56 -12.35 -12.18
C ASN A 41 6.83 -13.28 -11.19
N ARG A 42 6.45 -14.49 -11.62
CA ARG A 42 5.84 -15.49 -10.74
C ARG A 42 6.90 -16.16 -9.87
N VAL A 43 6.62 -16.26 -8.57
CA VAL A 43 7.47 -16.95 -7.60
C VAL A 43 6.69 -18.10 -6.96
N GLU A 44 7.37 -19.22 -6.68
CA GLU A 44 6.74 -20.43 -6.13
C GLU A 44 6.01 -20.15 -4.80
N ARG A 45 6.58 -19.28 -3.96
CA ARG A 45 5.99 -18.87 -2.67
C ARG A 45 4.63 -18.16 -2.79
N ARG A 46 4.27 -17.69 -3.99
CA ARG A 46 3.01 -16.99 -4.29
C ARG A 46 2.38 -17.49 -5.59
N SER A 47 2.55 -18.77 -5.91
CA SER A 47 1.98 -19.36 -7.13
C SER A 47 0.46 -19.30 -7.20
N GLU A 48 -0.21 -19.13 -6.07
CA GLU A 48 -1.66 -18.99 -5.94
C GLU A 48 -2.17 -17.56 -6.19
N VAL A 49 -1.27 -16.57 -6.32
CA VAL A 49 -1.62 -15.16 -6.50
C VAL A 49 -1.47 -14.76 -7.96
N ASP A 50 -2.59 -14.55 -8.63
CA ASP A 50 -2.64 -14.19 -10.06
C ASP A 50 -2.58 -12.69 -10.32
N ASP A 51 -2.95 -11.84 -9.35
CA ASP A 51 -2.94 -10.39 -9.45
C ASP A 51 -2.22 -9.73 -8.25
N TRP A 52 -1.36 -8.74 -8.53
CA TRP A 52 -0.86 -7.79 -7.54
C TRP A 52 -1.93 -6.77 -7.18
N MET A 53 -2.07 -6.46 -5.90
CA MET A 53 -2.90 -5.37 -5.43
C MET A 53 -2.05 -4.22 -4.93
N ILE A 54 -2.25 -3.02 -5.50
CA ILE A 54 -1.62 -1.77 -5.04
C ILE A 54 -2.72 -0.84 -4.56
N THR A 55 -2.57 -0.35 -3.33
CA THR A 55 -3.46 0.62 -2.70
C THR A 55 -2.66 1.87 -2.32
N LEU A 56 -3.11 3.02 -2.78
CA LEU A 56 -2.61 4.34 -2.39
C LEU A 56 -3.62 5.01 -1.48
N ALA A 57 -3.14 5.55 -0.36
CA ALA A 57 -3.96 6.17 0.67
C ALA A 57 -3.61 7.65 0.82
N PHE A 58 -4.39 8.51 0.19
CA PHE A 58 -4.20 9.95 0.27
C PHE A 58 -4.96 10.50 1.47
N PRO A 59 -4.29 11.11 2.47
CA PRO A 59 -4.99 11.77 3.56
C PRO A 59 -5.80 12.94 3.01
N TYR A 60 -7.02 13.06 3.49
CA TYR A 60 -7.96 14.14 3.17
C TYR A 60 -8.33 14.85 4.49
N GLY A 61 -7.89 16.11 4.63
CA GLY A 61 -8.07 16.89 5.86
C GLY A 61 -6.89 16.77 6.84
N GLU A 62 -7.15 17.03 8.14
CA GLU A 62 -6.14 16.89 9.18
C GLU A 62 -5.82 15.42 9.44
N ARG A 63 -4.52 15.08 9.40
CA ARG A 63 -4.08 13.72 9.69
C ARG A 63 -4.09 13.49 11.19
N LEU A 64 -4.58 12.34 11.62
CA LEU A 64 -4.38 11.87 12.98
C LEU A 64 -2.89 11.74 13.26
N VAL A 65 -2.36 12.66 14.07
CA VAL A 65 -1.02 12.53 14.64
C VAL A 65 -1.10 11.48 15.74
N CYS A 66 -1.11 10.20 15.34
CA CYS A 66 -0.91 9.07 16.23
C CYS A 66 0.58 8.68 16.17
N GLY A 67 1.41 9.41 16.92
CA GLY A 67 2.86 9.20 17.01
C GLY A 67 3.69 9.74 15.83
N ASN A 68 4.98 9.39 15.84
CA ASN A 68 6.03 9.87 14.92
C ASN A 68 6.17 9.03 13.62
N THR A 69 5.10 8.39 13.15
CA THR A 69 5.21 7.52 11.96
C THR A 69 5.05 8.34 10.69
N SER A 70 6.18 8.68 10.05
CA SER A 70 6.17 9.16 8.68
C SER A 70 5.42 8.18 7.78
N PRO A 71 4.59 8.64 6.84
CA PRO A 71 3.92 7.76 5.87
C PRO A 71 4.98 6.94 5.11
N GLY A 72 4.80 5.62 5.13
CA GLY A 72 5.73 4.68 4.53
C GLY A 72 5.02 3.67 3.64
N ILE A 73 5.77 2.61 3.29
CA ILE A 73 5.25 1.49 2.54
C ILE A 73 4.79 0.39 3.50
N TYR A 74 3.65 -0.22 3.20
CA TYR A 74 3.08 -1.34 3.92
C TYR A 74 2.98 -2.54 2.99
N ALA A 75 3.33 -3.70 3.50
CA ALA A 75 3.12 -4.99 2.84
C ALA A 75 2.56 -5.95 3.88
N PHE A 76 1.25 -5.84 4.13
CA PHE A 76 0.52 -6.39 5.29
C PHE A 76 0.95 -5.81 6.65
N LEU A 77 2.25 -5.60 6.86
CA LEU A 77 2.86 -4.92 8.01
C LEU A 77 3.56 -3.62 7.57
N PRO A 78 3.77 -2.66 8.47
CA PRO A 78 4.62 -1.50 8.21
C PRO A 78 6.04 -1.97 7.84
N THR A 79 6.64 -1.35 6.83
CA THR A 79 8.05 -1.55 6.48
C THR A 79 8.88 -0.36 6.94
N GLU A 80 10.20 -0.53 7.01
CA GLU A 80 11.13 0.58 7.30
C GLU A 80 11.26 1.59 6.14
N MET A 81 10.69 1.28 4.98
CA MET A 81 10.78 2.15 3.80
C MET A 81 9.94 3.41 3.99
N VAL A 82 10.64 4.54 4.05
CA VAL A 82 10.05 5.87 4.05
C VAL A 82 9.98 6.40 2.62
N THR A 83 8.79 6.83 2.20
CA THR A 83 8.58 7.33 0.84
C THR A 83 8.80 8.84 0.73
N ASN A 84 8.72 9.55 1.86
CA ASN A 84 8.62 11.01 1.96
C ASN A 84 7.44 11.62 1.17
N PHE A 85 6.53 10.80 0.66
CA PHE A 85 5.31 11.26 0.02
C PHE A 85 4.21 11.48 1.07
N PRO A 86 3.29 12.43 0.86
CA PRO A 86 2.23 12.72 1.81
C PRO A 86 1.10 11.67 1.77
N PHE A 87 1.35 10.43 1.34
CA PHE A 87 0.38 9.34 1.23
C PHE A 87 1.01 8.00 1.60
N ILE A 88 0.18 7.04 2.02
CA ILE A 88 0.61 5.69 2.36
C ILE A 88 0.49 4.81 1.12
N ILE A 89 1.45 3.89 0.96
CA ILE A 89 1.43 2.87 -0.09
C ILE A 89 1.25 1.51 0.58
N GLN A 90 0.24 0.75 0.19
CA GLN A 90 0.10 -0.66 0.54
C GLN A 90 0.21 -1.48 -0.74
N ALA A 91 1.11 -2.44 -0.79
CA ALA A 91 1.28 -3.31 -1.94
C ALA A 91 1.76 -4.70 -1.52
N ASP A 92 1.61 -5.67 -2.43
CA ASP A 92 1.93 -7.07 -2.17
C ASP A 92 3.43 -7.39 -2.22
N PHE A 93 4.28 -6.49 -1.73
CA PHE A 93 5.73 -6.72 -1.71
C PHE A 93 6.10 -7.96 -0.89
N ILE A 94 7.16 -8.66 -1.33
CA ILE A 94 7.84 -9.70 -0.57
C ILE A 94 8.86 -9.03 0.34
N LEU A 95 8.79 -9.37 1.62
CA LEU A 95 9.67 -8.85 2.66
C LEU A 95 10.78 -9.85 2.98
N SER A 96 11.86 -9.33 3.56
CA SER A 96 12.92 -10.13 4.17
C SER A 96 12.38 -10.94 5.35
N SER A 97 13.19 -11.87 5.88
CA SER A 97 12.80 -12.66 7.06
C SER A 97 12.51 -11.83 8.30
N SER A 98 13.10 -10.62 8.43
CA SER A 98 12.78 -9.68 9.52
C SER A 98 11.41 -9.03 9.38
N ARG A 99 10.79 -9.10 8.19
CA ARG A 99 9.51 -8.46 7.84
C ARG A 99 9.53 -6.93 7.90
N GLU A 100 10.71 -6.34 7.87
CA GLU A 100 10.92 -4.89 7.95
C GLU A 100 11.36 -4.32 6.60
N THR A 101 12.10 -5.10 5.81
CA THR A 101 12.72 -4.64 4.55
C THR A 101 12.08 -5.29 3.34
N ILE A 102 11.85 -4.51 2.28
CA ILE A 102 11.38 -5.02 0.98
C ILE A 102 12.55 -5.62 0.22
N LEU A 103 12.42 -6.87 -0.27
CA LEU A 103 13.45 -7.53 -1.06
C LEU A 103 13.45 -6.99 -2.49
N LEU A 104 14.12 -5.86 -2.73
CA LEU A 104 14.10 -5.21 -4.05
C LEU A 104 14.66 -6.11 -5.16
N ASP A 105 15.61 -7.00 -4.86
CA ASP A 105 16.20 -7.92 -5.87
C ASP A 105 15.27 -9.09 -6.25
N ASP A 106 14.13 -9.25 -5.57
CA ASP A 106 13.17 -10.32 -5.88
C ASP A 106 12.38 -10.01 -7.15
N ILE A 107 12.29 -10.99 -8.07
CA ILE A 107 11.59 -10.85 -9.36
C ILE A 107 10.12 -10.44 -9.20
N TRP A 108 9.47 -10.85 -8.11
CA TRP A 108 8.11 -10.44 -7.80
C TRP A 108 8.02 -8.94 -7.54
N ASN A 109 8.91 -8.43 -6.70
CA ASN A 109 8.95 -7.00 -6.34
C ASN A 109 9.39 -6.14 -7.52
N GLN A 110 10.32 -6.62 -8.34
CA GLN A 110 10.69 -5.98 -9.60
C GLN A 110 9.49 -5.88 -10.54
N GLY A 111 8.64 -6.91 -10.60
CA GLY A 111 7.40 -6.88 -11.36
C GLY A 111 6.39 -5.82 -10.91
N ILE A 112 6.27 -5.60 -9.60
CA ILE A 112 5.42 -4.54 -9.03
C ILE A 112 5.96 -3.14 -9.38
N LEU A 113 7.28 -2.99 -9.49
CA LEU A 113 7.96 -1.72 -9.78
C LEU A 113 8.13 -1.43 -11.28
N SER A 114 7.85 -2.40 -12.16
CA SER A 114 8.02 -2.30 -13.63
C SER A 114 6.84 -1.65 -14.34
#